data_AF-A0A2E5PFR7-F1
#
_entry.id   AF-A0A2E5PFR7-F1
#
_cell.length_a   1.000
_cell.length_b   1.000
_cell.length_c   1.000
_cell.angle_alpha   90.00
_cell.angle_beta   90.00
_cell.angle_gamma   90.00
#
_symmetry.space_group_name_H-M   'P 1'
#
loop_
_entity.id
_entity.type
_entity.pdbx_description
1 polymer ?
#
loop_
_entity_poly.entity_id
_entity_poly.type
_entity_poly.pdbx_seq_one_letter_code
_entity_poly.pdbx_strand_id
1 'polypeptide(L)'
;MAHPKVPINVDPETGKWSTDGLPMIYMPRHFFVNNHLAVEATLGRELYAKQLYGAGHKSAWDWCEEESITHQIAGIDVFYHYMKRISQRGWGQFTPMHFDDNTGSCDVRLEHSVFVEHCGTDTGRKLCYMYSGWFAGSLEWVGQATNRNYSLSAHEESCAANGAHQCLFYVRPA
;
A
#
# COMPACT_ATOMS: atom_id res chain seq x y z
N MET A 1 -24.04 -10.69 0.10
CA MET A 1 -22.67 -10.47 0.61
C MET A 1 -21.69 -10.93 -0.46
N ALA A 2 -20.61 -10.19 -0.70
CA ALA A 2 -19.59 -10.61 -1.66
C ALA A 2 -18.58 -11.56 -0.98
N HIS A 3 -18.09 -12.55 -1.73
CA HIS A 3 -17.02 -13.44 -1.27
C HIS A 3 -15.65 -12.82 -1.53
N PRO A 4 -14.59 -13.22 -0.77
CA PRO A 4 -13.22 -12.84 -1.08
C PRO A 4 -12.90 -13.12 -2.55
N LYS A 5 -12.36 -12.12 -3.24
CA LYS A 5 -11.96 -12.22 -4.66
C LYS A 5 -10.51 -12.68 -4.84
N VAL A 6 -9.87 -13.09 -3.74
CA VAL A 6 -8.51 -13.63 -3.69
C VAL A 6 -8.59 -15.06 -3.18
N PRO A 7 -7.84 -16.01 -3.78
CA PRO A 7 -7.81 -17.38 -3.29
C PRO A 7 -7.11 -17.40 -1.93
N ILE A 8 -7.81 -17.90 -0.91
CA ILE A 8 -7.28 -18.02 0.46
C ILE A 8 -7.20 -19.50 0.78
N ASN A 9 -6.01 -19.96 1.17
CA ASN A 9 -5.79 -21.31 1.67
C ASN A 9 -5.33 -21.25 3.12
N VAL A 10 -5.69 -22.28 3.89
CA VAL A 10 -5.20 -22.48 5.25
C VAL A 10 -4.63 -23.88 5.33
N ASP A 11 -3.36 -23.98 5.68
CA ASP A 11 -2.73 -25.24 5.99
C ASP A 11 -3.30 -25.77 7.33
N PRO A 12 -3.95 -26.95 7.34
CA PRO A 12 -4.60 -27.48 8.53
C PRO A 12 -3.62 -27.97 9.61
N GLU A 13 -2.37 -28.27 9.25
CA GLU A 13 -1.36 -28.75 10.20
C GLU A 13 -0.65 -27.58 10.88
N THR A 14 -0.30 -26.56 10.10
CA THR A 14 0.50 -25.43 10.60
C THR A 14 -0.34 -24.20 10.96
N GLY A 15 -1.59 -24.13 10.48
CA GLY A 15 -2.44 -22.94 10.60
C GLY A 15 -1.97 -21.76 9.74
N LYS A 16 -1.01 -21.97 8.83
CA LYS A 16 -0.51 -20.91 7.94
C LYS A 16 -1.55 -20.53 6.89
N TRP A 17 -1.88 -19.25 6.85
CA TRP A 17 -2.76 -18.70 5.80
C TRP A 17 -1.90 -18.31 4.59
N SER A 18 -2.45 -18.49 3.38
CA SER A 18 -1.83 -17.98 2.17
C SER A 18 -2.83 -17.37 1.20
N THR A 19 -2.37 -16.38 0.44
CA THR A 19 -3.10 -15.73 -0.65
C THR A 19 -2.22 -15.71 -1.88
N ASP A 20 -2.68 -16.26 -3.01
CA ASP A 20 -1.86 -16.41 -4.23
C ASP A 20 -0.50 -17.12 -3.95
N GLY A 21 -0.47 -18.05 -2.99
CA GLY A 21 0.75 -18.75 -2.56
C GLY A 21 1.61 -17.98 -1.55
N LEU A 22 1.37 -16.68 -1.37
CA LEU A 22 2.09 -15.84 -0.41
C LEU A 22 1.63 -16.11 1.02
N PRO A 23 2.55 -16.33 1.98
CA PRO A 23 2.21 -16.43 3.40
C PRO A 23 1.55 -15.15 3.93
N MET A 24 0.41 -15.30 4.61
CA MET A 24 -0.35 -14.19 5.17
C MET A 24 -0.60 -14.37 6.66
N ILE A 25 -0.80 -13.26 7.36
CA ILE A 25 -1.34 -13.23 8.71
C ILE A 25 -2.75 -12.64 8.63
N TYR A 26 -3.77 -13.41 9.04
CA TYR A 26 -5.12 -12.88 9.22
C TYR A 26 -5.22 -12.20 10.58
N MET A 27 -5.11 -10.88 10.59
CA MET A 27 -5.00 -10.06 11.80
C MET A 27 -6.18 -9.08 11.91
N PRO A 28 -6.78 -8.89 13.10
CA PRO A 28 -7.81 -7.87 13.30
C PRO A 28 -7.26 -6.46 13.04
N ARG A 29 -8.04 -5.63 12.32
CA ARG A 29 -7.67 -4.25 11.99
C ARG A 29 -7.32 -3.41 13.22
N HIS A 30 -8.12 -3.52 14.29
CA HIS A 30 -7.89 -2.75 15.51
C HIS A 30 -6.54 -3.08 16.16
N PHE A 31 -6.10 -4.35 16.13
CA PHE A 31 -4.82 -4.73 16.68
C PHE A 31 -3.68 -4.07 15.90
N PHE A 32 -3.74 -4.13 14.57
CA PHE A 32 -2.75 -3.49 13.71
C PHE A 32 -2.68 -1.97 13.92
N VAL A 33 -3.82 -1.27 13.86
CA VAL A 33 -3.86 0.19 13.99
C VAL A 33 -3.45 0.63 15.39
N ASN A 34 -3.86 -0.08 16.45
CA ASN A 34 -3.45 0.26 17.81
C ASN A 34 -1.93 0.14 18.00
N ASN A 35 -1.30 -0.91 17.44
CA ASN A 35 0.16 -1.05 17.49
C ASN A 35 0.86 0.05 16.69
N HIS A 36 0.37 0.35 15.49
CA HIS A 36 0.90 1.44 14.66
C HIS A 36 0.89 2.79 15.41
N LEU A 37 -0.24 3.14 16.04
CA LEU A 37 -0.38 4.37 16.80
C LEU A 37 0.46 4.39 18.08
N ALA A 38 0.58 3.26 18.78
CA ALA A 38 1.41 3.14 19.98
C ALA A 38 2.91 3.37 19.68
N VAL A 39 3.40 2.82 18.56
CA VAL A 39 4.77 3.05 18.11
C VAL A 39 4.97 4.50 17.67
N GLU A 40 4.03 5.06 16.90
CA GLU A 40 4.08 6.47 16.50
C GLU A 40 4.13 7.41 17.70
N ALA A 41 3.31 7.16 18.73
CA ALA A 41 3.29 7.95 19.97
C ALA A 41 4.63 7.91 20.73
N THR A 42 5.39 6.83 20.59
CA THR A 42 6.68 6.63 21.27
C THR A 42 7.85 7.24 20.49
N LEU A 43 7.92 6.98 19.17
CA LEU A 43 9.05 7.42 18.32
C LEU A 43 8.86 8.82 17.74
N GLY A 44 7.63 9.32 17.72
CA GLY A 44 7.24 10.46 16.92
C GLY A 44 7.00 10.09 15.45
N ARG A 45 6.08 10.81 14.82
CA ARG A 45 5.66 10.55 13.44
C ARG A 45 6.81 10.58 12.43
N GLU A 46 7.67 11.60 12.47
CA GLU A 46 8.67 11.81 11.42
C GLU A 46 9.64 10.63 11.32
N LEU A 47 10.21 10.23 12.46
CA LEU A 47 11.14 9.10 12.52
C LEU A 47 10.44 7.79 12.12
N TYR A 48 9.23 7.56 12.63
CA TYR A 48 8.49 6.35 12.33
C TYR A 48 8.07 6.27 10.86
N ALA A 49 7.62 7.37 10.27
CA ALA A 49 7.30 7.47 8.84
C ALA A 49 8.51 7.15 7.96
N LYS A 50 9.70 7.68 8.30
CA LYS A 50 10.93 7.38 7.58
C LYS A 50 11.28 5.89 7.63
N GLN A 51 11.14 5.25 8.80
CA GLN A 51 11.38 3.82 8.95
C GLN A 51 10.37 2.98 8.15
N LEU A 52 9.08 3.32 8.25
CA LEU A 52 8.02 2.64 7.50
C LEU A 52 8.17 2.81 5.99
N TYR A 53 8.67 3.94 5.51
CA TYR A 53 8.87 4.18 4.09
C TYR A 53 9.80 3.13 3.47
N GLY A 54 10.98 2.92 4.05
CA GLY A 54 11.95 1.95 3.54
C GLY A 54 11.45 0.50 3.62
N ALA A 55 10.84 0.12 4.75
CA ALA A 55 10.28 -1.23 4.92
C ALA A 55 9.11 -1.47 3.95
N GLY A 56 8.26 -0.47 3.76
CA GLY A 56 7.13 -0.51 2.85
C GLY A 56 7.53 -0.55 1.38
N HIS A 57 8.56 0.21 1.00
CA HIS A 57 9.16 0.17 -0.33
C HIS A 57 9.64 -1.24 -0.68
N LYS A 58 10.51 -1.81 0.17
CA LYS A 58 11.00 -3.17 -0.03
C LYS A 58 9.86 -4.19 -0.12
N SER A 59 8.88 -4.10 0.78
CA SER A 59 7.76 -5.06 0.81
C SER A 59 6.93 -5.00 -0.47
N ALA A 60 6.67 -3.80 -0.99
CA ALA A 60 5.91 -3.64 -2.24
C ALA A 60 6.72 -4.14 -3.44
N TRP A 61 8.02 -3.86 -3.48
CA TRP A 61 8.93 -4.35 -4.51
C TRP A 61 8.96 -5.87 -4.58
N ASP A 62 9.26 -6.54 -3.46
CA ASP A 62 9.34 -7.99 -3.39
C ASP A 62 7.99 -8.62 -3.78
N TRP A 63 6.87 -8.03 -3.33
CA TRP A 63 5.53 -8.49 -3.71
C TRP A 63 5.27 -8.38 -5.21
N CYS A 64 5.67 -7.27 -5.84
CA CYS A 64 5.53 -7.08 -7.28
C CYS A 64 6.35 -8.10 -8.08
N GLU A 65 7.56 -8.41 -7.64
CA GLU A 65 8.41 -9.45 -8.24
C GLU A 65 7.71 -10.83 -8.20
N GLU A 66 7.23 -11.25 -7.03
CA GLU A 66 6.58 -12.56 -6.85
C GLU A 66 5.27 -12.67 -7.65
N GLU A 67 4.46 -11.62 -7.69
CA GLU A 67 3.15 -11.63 -8.36
C GLU A 67 3.26 -11.46 -9.87
N SER A 68 4.27 -10.75 -10.35
CA SER A 68 4.63 -10.69 -11.77
C SER A 68 4.85 -12.10 -12.33
N ILE A 69 5.67 -12.89 -11.62
CA ILE A 69 5.97 -14.28 -12.00
C ILE A 69 4.72 -15.17 -11.87
N THR A 70 4.02 -15.07 -10.74
CA THR A 70 2.87 -15.95 -10.41
C THR A 70 1.72 -15.78 -11.41
N HIS A 71 1.40 -14.54 -11.78
CA HIS A 71 0.27 -14.23 -12.66
C HIS A 71 0.66 -13.96 -14.11
N GLN A 72 1.96 -14.03 -14.44
CA GLN A 72 2.51 -13.75 -15.77
C GLN A 72 2.08 -12.38 -16.32
N ILE A 73 2.07 -11.38 -15.44
CA ILE A 73 1.76 -9.98 -15.75
C ILE A 73 3.06 -9.16 -15.70
N ALA A 74 3.13 -8.08 -16.48
CA ALA A 74 4.37 -7.31 -16.63
C ALA A 74 4.11 -5.80 -16.70
N GLY A 75 5.17 -5.02 -16.46
CA GLY A 75 5.13 -3.56 -16.53
C GLY A 75 4.08 -2.95 -15.60
N ILE A 76 3.37 -1.93 -16.09
CA ILE A 76 2.40 -1.16 -15.29
C ILE A 76 1.21 -2.01 -14.78
N ASP A 77 0.89 -3.12 -15.46
CA ASP A 77 -0.20 -4.00 -15.03
C ASP A 77 0.08 -4.65 -13.67
N VAL A 78 1.35 -4.83 -13.30
CA VAL A 78 1.75 -5.31 -11.97
C VAL A 78 1.39 -4.30 -10.89
N PHE A 79 1.58 -3.01 -11.14
CA PHE A 79 1.18 -1.94 -10.22
C PHE A 79 -0.35 -1.88 -10.07
N TYR A 80 -1.10 -1.98 -11.18
CA TYR A 80 -2.56 -2.04 -11.12
C TYR A 80 -3.07 -3.27 -10.37
N HIS A 81 -2.42 -4.42 -10.57
CA HIS A 81 -2.70 -5.63 -9.81
C HIS A 81 -2.38 -5.45 -8.33
N TYR A 82 -1.26 -4.81 -7.99
CA TYR A 82 -0.89 -4.48 -6.61
C TYR A 82 -1.96 -3.62 -5.92
N MET A 83 -2.39 -2.52 -6.55
CA MET A 83 -3.45 -1.64 -6.03
C MET A 83 -4.76 -2.39 -5.81
N LYS A 84 -5.13 -3.26 -6.76
CA LYS A 84 -6.31 -4.11 -6.63
C LYS A 84 -6.18 -5.10 -5.47
N ARG A 85 -5.02 -5.74 -5.29
CA ARG A 85 -4.79 -6.76 -4.25
C ARG A 85 -4.74 -6.16 -2.85
N ILE A 86 -4.08 -5.03 -2.65
CA ILE A 86 -4.15 -4.35 -1.34
C ILE A 86 -5.58 -3.88 -1.02
N SER A 87 -6.36 -3.51 -2.04
CA SER A 87 -7.77 -3.17 -1.86
C SER A 87 -8.62 -4.36 -1.44
N GLN A 88 -8.42 -5.51 -2.10
CA GLN A 88 -9.11 -6.76 -1.80
C GLN A 88 -8.70 -7.37 -0.45
N ARG A 89 -7.49 -7.06 0.02
CA ARG A 89 -6.98 -7.45 1.35
C ARG A 89 -7.45 -6.54 2.48
N GLY A 90 -8.23 -5.50 2.17
CA GLY A 90 -8.92 -4.70 3.17
C GLY A 90 -8.10 -3.57 3.79
N TRP A 91 -7.07 -3.08 3.11
CA TRP A 91 -6.31 -1.89 3.51
C TRP A 91 -7.05 -0.57 3.22
N GLY A 92 -7.91 -0.60 2.20
CA GLY A 92 -8.70 0.53 1.70
C GLY A 92 -9.13 0.27 0.27
N GLN A 93 -9.62 1.28 -0.46
CA GLN A 93 -9.88 1.21 -1.90
C GLN A 93 -8.91 2.15 -2.60
N PHE A 94 -7.93 1.57 -3.30
CA PHE A 94 -6.87 2.29 -3.98
C PHE A 94 -7.21 2.43 -5.47
N THR A 95 -7.27 3.66 -5.96
CA THR A 95 -7.43 3.96 -7.39
C THR A 95 -6.19 4.68 -7.89
N PRO A 96 -5.35 4.04 -8.72
CA PRO A 96 -4.27 4.73 -9.41
C PRO A 96 -4.85 5.67 -10.48
N MET A 97 -4.21 6.82 -10.64
CA MET A 97 -4.62 7.91 -11.51
C MET A 97 -3.41 8.39 -12.30
N HIS A 98 -3.60 8.56 -13.61
CA HIS A 98 -2.64 9.18 -14.53
C HIS A 98 -1.17 8.77 -14.31
N PHE A 99 -0.79 7.58 -14.77
CA PHE A 99 0.61 7.18 -14.82
C PHE A 99 1.33 7.89 -15.98
N ASP A 100 2.42 8.60 -15.69
CA ASP A 100 3.34 9.16 -16.68
C ASP A 100 4.55 8.24 -16.83
N ASP A 101 4.56 7.52 -17.94
CA ASP A 101 5.61 6.58 -18.31
C ASP A 101 6.99 7.24 -18.38
N ASN A 102 7.11 8.51 -18.77
CA ASN A 102 8.41 9.18 -18.89
C ASN A 102 9.06 9.44 -17.52
N THR A 103 8.26 9.79 -16.53
CA THR A 103 8.75 10.22 -15.21
C THR A 103 8.53 9.20 -14.10
N GLY A 104 7.68 8.20 -14.34
CA GLY A 104 7.20 7.27 -13.31
C GLY A 104 6.16 7.91 -12.37
N SER A 105 5.74 9.15 -12.63
CA SER A 105 4.79 9.86 -11.78
C SER A 105 3.42 9.18 -11.82
N CYS A 106 2.74 9.15 -10.67
CA CYS A 106 1.38 8.67 -10.56
C CYS A 106 0.70 9.32 -9.36
N ASP A 107 -0.62 9.48 -9.45
CA ASP A 107 -1.46 9.85 -8.31
C ASP A 107 -2.21 8.62 -7.83
N VAL A 108 -2.34 8.47 -6.52
CA VAL A 108 -3.14 7.38 -5.95
C VAL A 108 -4.21 7.97 -5.04
N ARG A 109 -5.46 7.81 -5.45
CA ARG A 109 -6.61 8.09 -4.60
C ARG A 109 -6.85 6.90 -3.68
N LEU A 110 -7.17 7.19 -2.42
CA LEU A 110 -7.50 6.21 -1.41
C LEU A 110 -8.82 6.57 -0.70
N GLU A 111 -9.77 5.65 -0.75
CA GLU A 111 -11.04 5.69 -0.01
C GLU A 111 -11.07 4.56 1.02
N HIS A 112 -11.91 4.66 2.06
CA HIS A 112 -12.07 3.61 3.08
C HIS A 112 -10.76 3.10 3.70
N SER A 113 -9.76 3.98 3.86
CA SER A 113 -8.48 3.62 4.48
C SER A 113 -8.72 3.03 5.86
N VAL A 114 -8.04 1.92 6.19
CA VAL A 114 -8.12 1.29 7.51
C VAL A 114 -7.79 2.26 8.65
N PHE A 115 -6.90 3.24 8.42
CA PHE A 115 -6.55 4.24 9.43
C PHE A 115 -7.68 5.26 9.65
N VAL A 116 -8.30 5.73 8.57
CA VAL A 116 -9.42 6.70 8.65
C VAL A 116 -10.65 6.03 9.24
N GLU A 117 -10.99 4.81 8.80
CA GLU A 117 -12.13 4.05 9.32
C GLU A 117 -11.98 3.73 10.82
N HIS A 118 -10.74 3.55 11.30
CA HIS A 118 -10.47 3.27 12.72
C HIS A 118 -10.42 4.54 13.58
N CYS A 119 -9.76 5.60 13.11
CA CYS A 119 -9.52 6.81 13.89
C CYS A 119 -10.57 7.91 13.71
N GLY A 120 -11.39 7.84 12.66
CA GLY A 120 -12.38 8.86 12.30
C GLY A 120 -11.86 9.91 11.31
N THR A 121 -12.76 10.80 10.88
CA THR A 121 -12.51 11.82 9.85
C THR A 121 -11.98 13.15 10.38
N ASP A 122 -12.09 13.40 11.68
CA ASP A 122 -11.81 14.71 12.30
C ASP A 122 -10.62 14.66 13.26
N THR A 123 -9.53 14.02 12.83
CA THR A 123 -8.34 13.84 13.69
C THR A 123 -7.41 15.06 13.70
N GLY A 124 -7.65 16.02 12.81
CA GLY A 124 -6.80 17.21 12.64
C GLY A 124 -5.42 16.90 12.04
N ARG A 125 -5.23 15.70 11.49
CA ARG A 125 -3.97 15.28 10.85
C ARG A 125 -4.20 14.22 9.78
N LYS A 126 -3.28 14.16 8.81
CA LYS A 126 -3.21 13.05 7.84
C LYS A 126 -2.78 11.76 8.53
N LEU A 127 -3.21 10.58 8.12
CA LEU A 127 -2.94 9.31 8.83
C LEU A 127 -2.28 8.22 7.98
N CYS A 128 -2.34 8.31 6.65
CA CYS A 128 -2.10 7.18 5.77
C CYS A 128 -0.65 7.10 5.25
N TYR A 129 0.26 7.87 5.83
CA TYR A 129 1.67 8.00 5.41
C TYR A 129 2.44 6.67 5.30
N MET A 130 1.99 5.59 5.96
CA MET A 130 2.59 4.26 5.82
C MET A 130 2.58 3.77 4.36
N TYR A 131 1.58 4.13 3.56
CA TYR A 131 1.47 3.66 2.18
C TYR A 131 2.45 4.33 1.22
N SER A 132 3.05 5.46 1.60
CA SER A 132 3.95 6.21 0.71
C SER A 132 5.07 5.33 0.13
N GLY A 133 5.78 4.61 1.00
CA GLY A 133 6.84 3.71 0.55
C GLY A 133 6.34 2.62 -0.40
N TRP A 134 5.09 2.16 -0.22
CA TRP A 134 4.52 1.09 -1.04
C TRP A 134 4.36 1.54 -2.49
N PHE A 135 3.86 2.76 -2.70
CA PHE A 135 3.64 3.30 -4.03
C PHE A 135 4.94 3.51 -4.78
N ALA A 136 5.93 4.15 -4.12
CA ALA A 136 7.26 4.33 -4.71
C ALA A 136 7.91 2.98 -5.05
N GLY A 137 7.93 2.03 -4.11
CA GLY A 137 8.54 0.71 -4.34
C GLY A 137 7.90 -0.06 -5.49
N SER A 138 6.57 -0.09 -5.56
CA SER A 138 5.87 -0.76 -6.66
C SER A 138 6.09 -0.10 -8.02
N LEU A 139 6.13 1.24 -8.12
CA LEU A 139 6.34 1.95 -9.38
C LEU A 139 7.80 1.94 -9.85
N GLU A 140 8.76 2.01 -8.93
CA GLU A 140 10.18 1.85 -9.26
C GLU A 140 10.47 0.42 -9.74
N TRP A 141 9.80 -0.59 -9.18
CA TRP A 141 9.83 -1.96 -9.71
C TRP A 141 9.34 -2.00 -11.16
N VAL A 142 8.23 -1.32 -11.48
CA VAL A 142 7.73 -1.20 -12.87
C VAL A 142 8.79 -0.57 -13.77
N GLY A 143 9.45 0.50 -13.29
CA GLY A 143 10.56 1.12 -13.99
C GLY A 143 11.64 0.09 -14.34
N GLN A 144 12.16 -0.61 -13.34
CA GLN A 144 13.20 -1.61 -13.53
C GLN A 144 12.77 -2.71 -14.50
N ALA A 145 11.56 -3.25 -14.33
CA ALA A 145 11.01 -4.31 -15.16
C ALA A 145 10.80 -3.87 -16.64
N THR A 146 10.74 -2.56 -16.90
CA THR A 146 10.59 -1.98 -18.24
C THR A 146 11.86 -1.30 -18.76
N ASN A 147 13.01 -1.59 -18.16
CA ASN A 147 14.32 -0.98 -18.48
C ASN A 147 14.34 0.56 -18.36
N ARG A 148 13.52 1.10 -17.47
CA ARG A 148 13.56 2.48 -17.01
C ARG A 148 14.17 2.52 -15.62
N ASN A 149 14.68 3.69 -15.24
CA ASN A 149 15.22 3.90 -13.91
C ASN A 149 14.50 5.08 -13.28
N TYR A 150 13.41 4.79 -12.56
CA TYR A 150 12.71 5.80 -11.80
C TYR A 150 13.34 5.93 -10.42
N SER A 151 13.41 7.16 -9.92
CA SER A 151 13.75 7.48 -8.55
C SER A 151 12.60 8.34 -8.03
N LEU A 152 11.75 7.77 -7.19
CA LEU A 152 10.45 8.31 -6.83
C LEU A 152 10.34 8.59 -5.33
N SER A 153 9.74 9.73 -5.02
CA SER A 153 9.25 10.07 -3.69
C SER A 153 7.72 10.07 -3.70
N ALA A 154 7.13 9.50 -2.65
CA ALA A 154 5.70 9.48 -2.46
C ALA A 154 5.30 10.15 -1.15
N HIS A 155 4.25 10.95 -1.16
CA HIS A 155 3.69 11.54 0.05
C HIS A 155 2.17 11.63 0.01
N GLU A 156 1.55 11.56 1.19
CA GLU A 156 0.12 11.81 1.34
C GLU A 156 -0.11 13.32 1.24
N GLU A 157 -0.77 13.77 0.17
CA GLU A 157 -1.08 15.17 -0.06
C GLU A 157 -2.24 15.61 0.84
N SER A 158 -3.37 14.90 0.73
CA SER A 158 -4.61 15.14 1.48
C SER A 158 -5.14 13.85 2.10
N CYS A 159 -5.95 13.97 3.16
CA CYS A 159 -6.44 12.83 3.94
C CYS A 159 -7.89 13.05 4.37
N ALA A 160 -8.71 12.00 4.28
CA ALA A 160 -10.08 12.03 4.79
C ALA A 160 -10.16 12.20 6.31
N ALA A 161 -9.10 11.84 7.05
CA ALA A 161 -8.97 12.13 8.49
C ALA A 161 -8.59 13.58 8.82
N ASN A 162 -8.45 14.42 7.80
CA ASN A 162 -8.07 15.82 7.90
C ASN A 162 -8.92 16.72 6.99
N GLY A 163 -10.22 16.45 6.92
CA GLY A 163 -11.19 17.31 6.22
C GLY A 163 -11.26 17.19 4.70
N ALA A 164 -10.47 16.30 4.07
CA ALA A 164 -10.66 15.99 2.65
C ALA A 164 -11.80 14.98 2.45
N HIS A 165 -12.38 14.92 1.25
CA HIS A 165 -13.37 13.88 0.92
C HIS A 165 -12.73 12.48 0.89
N GLN A 166 -11.49 12.40 0.43
CA GLN A 166 -10.73 11.17 0.22
C GLN A 166 -9.25 11.45 0.46
N CYS A 167 -8.47 10.40 0.67
CA CYS A 167 -7.01 10.55 0.73
C CYS A 167 -6.44 10.60 -0.69
N LEU A 168 -5.39 11.38 -0.88
CA LEU A 168 -4.68 11.50 -2.15
C LEU A 168 -3.17 11.45 -1.90
N PHE A 169 -2.48 10.67 -2.71
CA PHE A 169 -1.03 10.56 -2.71
C PHE A 169 -0.46 11.01 -4.03
N TYR A 170 0.65 11.73 -3.97
CA TYR A 170 1.47 12.07 -5.12
C TYR A 170 2.73 11.24 -5.09
N VAL A 171 3.02 10.56 -6.20
CA VAL A 171 4.29 9.90 -6.48
C VAL A 171 4.97 10.67 -7.59
N ARG A 172 6.15 11.20 -7.33
CA ARG A 172 6.89 12.10 -8.22
C ARG A 172 8.38 11.76 -8.23
N PRO A 173 9.14 12.16 -9.27
CA PRO A 173 10.60 12.11 -9.23
C PRO A 173 11.15 12.77 -7.97
N ALA A 174 12.10 12.09 -7.32
CA ALA A 174 12.78 12.55 -6.10
C ALA A 174 13.81 13.66 -6.38
#